data_AF-A0A9P6RSD8-F1
#
_entry.id   AF-A0A9P6RSD8-F1
#
_cell.length_a   1.000
_cell.length_b   1.000
_cell.length_c   1.000
_cell.angle_alpha   90.00
_cell.angle_beta   90.00
_cell.angle_gamma   90.00
#
_symmetry.space_group_name_H-M   'P 1'
#
loop_
_entity.id
_entity.type
_entity.pdbx_description
1 polymer ?
#
loop_
_entity_poly.entity_id
_entity_poly.type
_entity_poly.pdbx_seq_one_letter_code
_entity_poly.pdbx_strand_id
1 'polypeptide(L)'
;MTTAMFKTGMNRSILNKDFFQTILDRVYGPNTAQTTSWSRQDLDSSASILSNISSGDADEDDDNDFDGDDLSSSTGSDGLHISDNTEESCPMNDMTGHFLYRIEYNTSAKSMLPSLPSDNRPSNGSFTISATSRLEPHPSAAGELWVVIKSKPIDTALIELTNIMAQLQGGTFAEEYDLVKDLTGFRNSHIREIELAELAWKVGGAMARISTKVYNVLRNDSQQLYTLCLEYLDPAMGNITHMNSTDQALTTWSPDDIHLALRDLASLHAQFLGQEDKLLNMSFLENPTRSMIKVLRPAYEAMVKTNRKNDPDLFSQFMSETMLDYLTHSDEYWAVLEKSPRTLIHGDFNTRNICLRLDPSTGAQQLCAYDWELSCCHVPQRDVVEFLSFVLPPGSPEWPHYIEYHRLALKASFKSLTSSSLSSVTIPSSREYLEVAKIALLDFASLRVAMYGISNAFKQVDWLPRVISSVEAQVKRLGPVRCTQDRVLQESKL
;
A
#
# COMPACT_ATOMS: atom_id res chain seq x y z
N MET A 1 -9.42 0.95 -20.68
CA MET A 1 -10.62 1.60 -20.10
C MET A 1 -10.29 2.39 -18.82
N THR A 2 -9.39 1.91 -17.97
CA THR A 2 -9.04 2.53 -16.66
C THR A 2 -8.18 3.80 -16.75
N THR A 3 -7.24 3.88 -17.69
CA THR A 3 -6.38 5.07 -17.89
C THR A 3 -7.14 6.29 -18.43
N ALA A 4 -8.29 6.07 -19.09
CA ALA A 4 -9.09 7.14 -19.71
C ALA A 4 -10.08 7.80 -18.73
N MET A 5 -10.41 7.16 -17.60
CA MET A 5 -11.40 7.69 -16.64
C MET A 5 -10.79 8.59 -15.55
N PHE A 6 -9.47 8.57 -15.36
CA PHE A 6 -8.80 9.31 -14.28
C PHE A 6 -7.81 10.37 -14.79
N LYS A 7 -8.23 11.18 -15.76
CA LYS A 7 -7.56 12.48 -16.00
C LYS A 7 -7.88 13.42 -14.84
N THR A 8 -7.23 13.23 -13.69
CA THR A 8 -7.21 14.25 -12.63
C THR A 8 -6.36 15.39 -13.18
N GLY A 9 -7.01 16.37 -13.80
CA GLY A 9 -6.36 17.63 -14.17
C GLY A 9 -5.92 18.33 -12.90
N MET A 10 -4.73 18.02 -12.41
CA MET A 10 -4.15 18.70 -11.27
C MET A 10 -4.04 20.17 -11.63
N ASN A 11 -4.81 21.02 -10.96
CA ASN A 11 -4.87 22.43 -11.30
C ASN A 11 -3.50 23.06 -11.02
N ARG A 12 -2.85 23.52 -12.10
CA ARG A 12 -1.50 24.11 -12.17
C ARG A 12 -1.23 25.23 -11.17
N SER A 13 -2.28 25.84 -10.61
CA SER A 13 -2.18 26.93 -9.62
C SER A 13 -1.92 26.49 -8.18
N ILE A 14 -2.02 25.19 -7.86
CA ILE A 14 -2.08 24.71 -6.47
C ILE A 14 -0.75 24.11 -5.99
N LEU A 15 0.07 23.55 -6.90
CA LEU A 15 1.49 23.25 -6.63
C LEU A 15 2.30 24.56 -6.69
N ASN A 16 2.03 25.44 -5.74
CA ASN A 16 2.55 26.80 -5.70
C ASN A 16 3.77 26.91 -4.78
N LYS A 17 4.30 28.13 -4.67
CA LYS A 17 5.43 28.46 -3.80
C LYS A 17 5.25 27.94 -2.36
N ASP A 18 4.05 28.09 -1.78
CA ASP A 18 3.81 27.74 -0.38
C ASP A 18 3.84 26.21 -0.17
N PHE A 19 3.34 25.45 -1.14
CA PHE A 19 3.41 23.99 -1.12
C PHE A 19 4.85 23.48 -1.04
N PHE A 20 5.72 24.00 -1.91
CA PHE A 20 7.13 23.61 -1.94
C PHE A 20 7.95 24.23 -0.81
N GLN A 21 7.63 25.44 -0.35
CA GLN A 21 8.27 26.04 0.81
C GLN A 21 8.03 25.20 2.07
N THR A 22 6.82 24.64 2.22
CA THR A 22 6.49 23.72 3.33
C THR A 22 7.35 22.45 3.29
N ILE A 23 7.63 21.91 2.10
CA ILE A 23 8.54 20.75 1.92
C ILE A 23 9.94 21.13 2.43
N LEU A 24 10.47 22.27 2.00
CA LEU A 24 11.80 22.74 2.40
C LEU A 24 11.91 22.98 3.91
N ASP A 25 10.91 23.65 4.50
CA ASP A 25 10.90 23.94 5.93
C ASP A 25 10.90 22.65 6.78
N ARG A 26 10.30 21.58 6.27
CA ARG A 26 10.29 20.26 6.94
C ARG A 26 11.57 19.47 6.75
N VAL A 27 12.23 19.62 5.60
CA VAL A 27 13.47 18.89 5.28
C VAL A 27 14.68 19.56 5.94
N TYR A 28 14.76 20.89 5.83
CA TYR A 28 15.93 21.69 6.19
C TYR A 28 15.70 22.61 7.40
N GLY A 29 14.50 22.62 7.97
CA GLY A 29 14.11 23.51 9.08
C GLY A 29 13.49 24.84 8.61
N PRO A 30 12.71 25.52 9.48
CA PRO A 30 12.01 26.73 9.09
C PRO A 30 12.96 27.87 8.73
N ASN A 31 12.69 28.57 7.62
CA ASN A 31 13.44 29.73 7.14
C ASN A 31 14.93 29.48 6.78
N THR A 32 15.40 28.23 6.72
CA THR A 32 16.75 27.94 6.23
C THR A 32 16.86 28.14 4.73
N ALA A 33 15.75 28.02 3.99
CA ALA A 33 15.65 28.22 2.55
C ALA A 33 14.59 29.30 2.21
N GLN A 34 14.82 30.56 2.56
CA GLN A 34 13.96 31.64 2.07
C GLN A 34 14.24 31.94 0.59
N THR A 35 13.31 31.55 -0.27
CA THR A 35 13.39 31.75 -1.72
C THR A 35 13.06 33.20 -2.10
N THR A 36 14.08 33.97 -2.50
CA THR A 36 13.92 35.39 -2.90
C THR A 36 13.30 35.57 -4.28
N SER A 37 13.32 34.54 -5.15
CA SER A 37 12.67 34.59 -6.46
C SER A 37 12.35 33.18 -6.96
N TRP A 38 11.06 32.90 -7.17
CA TRP A 38 10.64 31.81 -8.04
C TRP A 38 10.57 32.39 -9.44
N SER A 39 11.36 31.89 -10.40
CA SER A 39 11.10 32.32 -11.78
C SER A 39 9.77 31.70 -12.20
N ARG A 40 8.90 32.48 -12.84
CA ARG A 40 7.62 31.99 -13.38
C ARG A 40 7.85 30.78 -14.32
N GLN A 41 9.01 30.77 -14.97
CA GLN A 41 9.50 29.74 -15.87
C GLN A 41 9.77 28.38 -15.17
N ASP A 42 10.20 28.35 -13.91
CA ASP A 42 10.47 27.11 -13.14
C ASP A 42 9.17 26.42 -12.69
N LEU A 43 8.15 27.22 -12.38
CA LEU A 43 6.79 26.74 -12.08
C LEU A 43 6.07 26.31 -13.37
N ASP A 44 6.22 27.10 -14.44
CA ASP A 44 5.56 26.84 -15.73
C ASP A 44 6.18 25.63 -16.47
N SER A 45 7.47 25.35 -16.31
CA SER A 45 8.13 24.16 -16.89
C SER A 45 7.78 22.86 -16.15
N SER A 46 7.71 22.91 -14.81
CA SER A 46 7.13 21.83 -14.01
C SER A 46 5.65 21.58 -14.41
N ALA A 47 4.91 22.65 -14.75
CA ALA A 47 3.52 22.59 -15.18
C ALA A 47 3.30 22.14 -16.65
N SER A 48 4.27 22.35 -17.56
CA SER A 48 4.18 21.86 -18.94
C SER A 48 4.43 20.34 -19.02
N ILE A 49 5.29 19.81 -18.16
CA ILE A 49 5.56 18.38 -18.02
C ILE A 49 4.30 17.63 -17.55
N LEU A 50 3.53 18.21 -16.63
CA LEU A 50 2.24 17.66 -16.20
C LEU A 50 1.21 17.59 -17.33
N SER A 51 1.21 18.51 -18.30
CA SER A 51 0.32 18.41 -19.46
C SER A 51 0.77 17.39 -20.48
N ASN A 52 2.06 17.30 -20.79
CA ASN A 52 2.54 16.39 -21.83
C ASN A 52 2.42 14.92 -21.37
N ILE A 53 2.61 14.65 -20.08
CA ILE A 53 2.39 13.31 -19.50
C ILE A 53 0.89 12.99 -19.40
N SER A 54 0.03 13.99 -19.15
CA SER A 54 -1.42 13.81 -19.08
C SER A 54 -2.10 13.74 -20.46
N SER A 55 -1.48 14.24 -21.53
CA SER A 55 -2.06 14.22 -22.88
C SER A 55 -1.71 12.97 -23.66
N GLY A 56 -0.59 12.29 -23.37
CA GLY A 56 -0.18 11.09 -24.09
C GLY A 56 0.26 11.37 -25.53
N ASP A 57 0.50 12.63 -25.87
CA ASP A 57 1.03 13.03 -27.17
C ASP A 57 2.55 12.89 -27.11
N ALA A 58 3.03 11.66 -27.31
CA ALA A 58 4.34 11.49 -27.92
C ALA A 58 4.14 11.71 -29.41
N ASP A 59 4.72 12.79 -29.93
CA ASP A 59 4.71 13.16 -31.33
C ASP A 59 5.16 11.97 -32.20
N GLU A 60 4.21 11.31 -32.87
CA GLU A 60 4.43 10.50 -34.07
C GLU A 60 3.82 11.26 -35.27
N ASP A 61 4.34 12.46 -35.54
CA ASP A 61 4.16 13.12 -36.83
C ASP A 61 5.41 12.82 -37.68
N ASP A 62 5.52 11.57 -38.14
CA ASP A 62 6.35 11.24 -39.31
C ASP A 62 5.46 11.37 -40.55
N ASP A 63 5.38 12.61 -41.05
CA ASP A 63 4.94 12.90 -42.40
C ASP A 63 5.89 12.19 -43.40
N ASN A 64 5.43 11.12 -44.03
CA ASN A 64 5.99 10.66 -45.28
C ASN A 64 4.88 10.41 -46.30
N ASP A 65 4.78 11.37 -47.22
CA ASP A 65 4.19 11.25 -48.55
C ASP A 65 4.58 9.93 -49.22
N PHE A 66 3.60 9.19 -49.76
CA PHE A 66 3.86 8.34 -50.92
C PHE A 66 2.58 8.12 -51.76
N ASP A 67 2.52 8.81 -52.90
CA ASP A 67 1.64 8.53 -54.03
C ASP A 67 2.10 7.27 -54.79
N GLY A 68 1.13 6.52 -55.34
CA GLY A 68 1.22 5.98 -56.70
C GLY A 68 1.72 4.54 -56.94
N ASP A 69 0.74 3.66 -57.18
CA ASP A 69 0.62 2.63 -58.24
C ASP A 69 1.67 1.51 -58.52
N ASP A 70 1.06 0.35 -58.80
CA ASP A 70 1.39 -0.73 -59.74
C ASP A 70 2.21 -2.00 -59.37
N LEU A 71 1.45 -3.11 -59.34
CA LEU A 71 1.64 -4.44 -59.96
C LEU A 71 3.01 -5.19 -59.97
N SER A 72 2.93 -6.43 -59.45
CA SER A 72 3.40 -7.71 -60.02
C SER A 72 4.59 -8.47 -59.39
N SER A 73 4.25 -9.69 -58.93
CA SER A 73 4.97 -10.98 -58.99
C SER A 73 6.40 -11.20 -58.46
N SER A 74 6.48 -12.29 -57.69
CA SER A 74 7.48 -13.37 -57.68
C SER A 74 8.56 -13.43 -56.56
N THR A 75 8.42 -14.52 -55.79
CA THR A 75 9.44 -15.45 -55.26
C THR A 75 10.79 -14.93 -54.71
N GLY A 76 11.07 -15.28 -53.46
CA GLY A 76 12.44 -15.37 -52.95
C GLY A 76 12.52 -15.40 -51.42
N SER A 77 12.91 -16.54 -50.88
CA SER A 77 13.34 -16.76 -49.50
C SER A 77 14.54 -15.87 -49.13
N ASP A 78 14.57 -15.33 -47.91
CA ASP A 78 15.74 -15.43 -47.01
C ASP A 78 15.46 -14.84 -45.62
N GLY A 79 16.29 -15.27 -44.66
CA GLY A 79 15.99 -15.37 -43.23
C GLY A 79 15.78 -14.06 -42.49
N LEU A 80 14.85 -14.12 -41.54
CA LEU A 80 14.62 -13.10 -40.52
C LEU A 80 15.16 -13.59 -39.18
N HIS A 81 16.25 -12.94 -38.77
CA HIS A 81 16.72 -12.90 -37.39
C HIS A 81 15.58 -12.39 -36.49
N ILE A 82 15.11 -13.24 -35.58
CA ILE A 82 14.26 -12.83 -34.46
C ILE A 82 15.20 -12.14 -33.47
N SER A 83 15.18 -10.81 -33.47
CA SER A 83 15.73 -10.03 -32.36
C SER A 83 14.73 -10.09 -31.22
N ASP A 84 15.17 -10.62 -30.08
CA ASP A 84 14.49 -10.56 -28.79
C ASP A 84 14.18 -9.09 -28.45
N ASN A 85 12.97 -8.64 -28.73
CA ASN A 85 12.40 -7.48 -28.06
C ASN A 85 11.99 -7.96 -26.66
N THR A 86 12.86 -7.67 -25.69
CA THR A 86 12.47 -7.61 -24.28
C THR A 86 11.37 -6.55 -24.18
N GLU A 87 10.11 -6.98 -24.21
CA GLU A 87 8.99 -6.17 -23.75
C GLU A 87 9.24 -5.85 -22.28
N GLU A 88 9.85 -4.70 -22.03
CA GLU A 88 9.87 -4.07 -20.72
C GLU A 88 8.42 -3.83 -20.32
N SER A 89 7.96 -4.64 -19.37
CA SER A 89 6.64 -4.52 -18.77
C SER A 89 6.48 -3.12 -18.19
N CYS A 90 5.70 -2.27 -18.87
CA CYS A 90 5.29 -0.97 -18.35
C CYS A 90 4.59 -1.19 -16.99
N PRO A 91 5.06 -0.57 -15.89
CA PRO A 91 4.49 -0.82 -14.56
C PRO A 91 3.10 -0.20 -14.49
N MET A 92 2.10 -1.03 -14.75
CA MET A 92 0.70 -0.64 -14.84
C MET A 92 0.05 -0.41 -13.45
N ASN A 93 0.81 0.15 -12.49
CA ASN A 93 0.35 0.59 -11.16
C ASN A 93 -0.23 2.02 -11.18
N ASP A 94 -0.23 2.69 -12.32
CA ASP A 94 -0.57 4.11 -12.43
C ASP A 94 -2.07 4.34 -12.67
N MET A 95 -2.90 3.98 -11.68
CA MET A 95 -4.26 4.53 -11.55
C MET A 95 -4.29 5.81 -10.69
N THR A 96 -3.16 6.18 -10.12
CA THR A 96 -2.93 7.41 -9.35
C THR A 96 -1.88 8.21 -10.07
N GLY A 97 -2.11 9.49 -10.34
CA GLY A 97 -1.09 10.34 -10.95
C GLY A 97 0.11 10.48 -10.02
N HIS A 98 1.17 9.71 -10.28
CA HIS A 98 2.46 9.85 -9.62
C HIS A 98 3.37 10.70 -10.48
N PHE A 99 3.98 11.70 -9.87
CA PHE A 99 4.90 12.60 -10.56
C PHE A 99 6.20 12.68 -9.78
N LEU A 100 7.31 12.37 -10.44
CA LEU A 100 8.65 12.44 -9.86
C LEU A 100 9.21 13.85 -10.02
N TYR A 101 9.68 14.41 -8.91
CA TYR A 101 10.30 15.72 -8.85
C TYR A 101 11.69 15.62 -8.22
N ARG A 102 12.64 16.33 -8.83
CA ARG A 102 13.92 16.68 -8.23
C ARG A 102 13.85 18.11 -7.70
N ILE A 103 14.24 18.26 -6.44
CA ILE A 103 14.25 19.50 -5.69
C ILE A 103 15.71 19.80 -5.34
N GLU A 104 16.32 20.76 -6.02
CA GLU A 104 17.70 21.17 -5.78
C GLU A 104 17.77 22.42 -4.92
N TYR A 105 18.53 22.35 -3.84
CA TYR A 105 18.79 23.46 -2.95
C TYR A 105 20.30 23.73 -2.85
N ASN A 106 20.74 24.86 -3.38
CA ASN A 106 22.14 25.26 -3.36
C ASN A 106 22.35 26.36 -2.30
N THR A 107 22.91 26.00 -1.15
CA THR A 107 23.36 27.00 -0.17
C THR A 107 24.65 27.64 -0.66
N SER A 108 24.63 28.94 -0.97
CA SER A 108 25.86 29.69 -1.24
C SER A 108 26.66 30.02 0.03
N ALA A 109 26.72 29.10 0.99
CA ALA A 109 27.56 29.20 2.18
C ALA A 109 28.78 28.28 1.99
N LYS A 110 29.82 28.81 1.36
CA LYS A 110 31.17 28.23 1.48
C LYS A 110 31.50 28.13 2.96
N SER A 111 31.77 26.90 3.41
CA SER A 111 32.55 26.58 4.60
C SER A 111 33.61 27.65 4.90
N MET A 112 33.44 28.35 6.02
CA MET A 112 34.56 28.88 6.80
C MET A 112 34.25 28.70 8.29
N LEU A 113 35.14 27.93 8.95
CA LEU A 113 35.23 27.76 10.40
C LEU A 113 35.60 29.11 11.11
N PRO A 114 35.51 29.20 12.44
CA PRO A 114 34.69 30.20 13.10
C PRO A 114 35.49 31.40 13.63
N SER A 115 34.88 32.59 13.63
CA SER A 115 35.05 33.55 14.71
C SER A 115 33.93 34.59 14.77
N LEU A 116 33.33 34.69 15.95
CA LEU A 116 32.65 35.85 16.56
C LEU A 116 31.17 36.16 16.23
N PRO A 117 30.46 36.83 17.17
CA PRO A 117 29.04 36.62 17.40
C PRO A 117 28.13 37.71 16.81
N SER A 118 26.84 37.34 16.73
CA SER A 118 25.62 38.13 16.50
C SER A 118 25.31 38.61 15.06
N ASP A 119 24.13 38.18 14.61
CA ASP A 119 23.22 38.79 13.63
C ASP A 119 23.52 38.78 12.13
N ASN A 120 24.23 37.78 11.61
CA ASN A 120 24.19 37.49 10.16
C ASN A 120 23.64 36.08 9.92
N ARG A 121 22.32 35.99 9.67
CA ARG A 121 21.70 34.78 9.11
C ARG A 121 22.21 34.60 7.68
N PRO A 122 22.69 33.41 7.27
CA PRO A 122 23.03 33.17 5.87
C PRO A 122 21.76 33.23 5.03
N SER A 123 21.61 34.25 4.19
CA SER A 123 20.36 34.54 3.45
C SER A 123 20.38 34.16 1.97
N ASN A 124 21.41 33.50 1.46
CA ASN A 124 21.56 33.32 0.01
C ASN A 124 21.66 31.84 -0.36
N GLY A 125 20.57 31.28 -0.87
CA GLY A 125 20.58 30.01 -1.60
C GLY A 125 19.71 30.12 -2.85
N SER A 126 20.16 29.56 -3.97
CA SER A 126 19.33 29.41 -5.17
C SER A 126 18.65 28.04 -5.13
N PHE A 127 17.44 27.99 -5.65
CA PHE A 127 16.59 26.80 -5.59
C PHE A 127 16.02 26.51 -6.98
N THR A 128 16.05 25.24 -7.38
CA THR A 128 15.51 24.79 -8.67
C THR A 128 14.62 23.59 -8.45
N ILE A 129 13.44 23.58 -9.07
CA ILE A 129 12.59 22.40 -9.18
C ILE A 129 12.59 21.96 -10.62
N SER A 130 12.85 20.68 -10.83
CA SER A 130 12.66 20.04 -12.13
C SER A 130 11.79 18.81 -11.95
N ALA A 131 10.67 18.75 -12.68
CA ALA A 131 9.96 17.50 -12.88
C ALA A 131 10.74 16.65 -13.91
N THR A 132 10.81 15.34 -13.69
CA THR A 132 11.40 14.42 -14.67
C THR A 132 10.63 13.10 -14.65
N SER A 133 10.47 12.48 -15.82
CA SER A 133 9.90 11.14 -15.95
C SER A 133 10.97 10.04 -15.92
N ARG A 134 12.25 10.40 -16.04
CA ARG A 134 13.38 9.46 -16.09
C ARG A 134 14.46 9.82 -15.08
N LEU A 135 14.96 8.80 -14.40
CA LEU A 135 16.22 8.89 -13.67
C LEU A 135 17.37 8.78 -14.67
N GLU A 136 18.24 9.78 -14.67
CA GLU A 136 19.65 9.45 -14.84
C GLU A 136 20.18 9.04 -13.46
N PRO A 137 20.78 7.84 -13.32
CA PRO A 137 21.24 7.34 -12.03
C PRO A 137 22.39 8.21 -11.53
N HIS A 138 22.07 9.15 -10.64
CA HIS A 138 23.04 9.96 -9.96
C HIS A 138 22.84 9.85 -8.44
N PRO A 139 23.89 9.54 -7.67
CA PRO A 139 23.82 9.62 -6.22
C PRO A 139 23.45 11.06 -5.85
N SER A 140 22.38 11.22 -5.08
CA SER A 140 21.86 12.52 -4.65
C SER A 140 23.01 13.35 -4.08
N ALA A 141 23.36 14.45 -4.74
CA ALA A 141 24.40 15.34 -4.25
C ALA A 141 23.92 16.04 -2.97
N ALA A 142 24.86 16.53 -2.15
CA ALA A 142 24.50 17.34 -0.98
C ALA A 142 23.67 18.56 -1.43
N GLY A 143 22.41 18.63 -0.99
CA GLY A 143 21.45 19.67 -1.39
C GLY A 143 20.36 19.22 -2.36
N GLU A 144 20.36 17.96 -2.80
CA GLU A 144 19.32 17.40 -3.66
C GLU A 144 18.30 16.56 -2.88
N LEU A 145 17.02 16.76 -3.17
CA LEU A 145 15.91 16.00 -2.61
C LEU A 145 15.04 15.44 -3.75
N TRP A 146 14.84 14.13 -3.77
CA TRP A 146 13.92 13.47 -4.69
C TRP A 146 12.59 13.15 -3.99
N VAL A 147 11.49 13.53 -4.63
CA VAL A 147 10.14 13.34 -4.09
C VAL A 147 9.19 12.79 -5.15
N VAL A 148 8.20 12.02 -4.69
CA VAL A 148 7.05 11.63 -5.50
C VAL A 148 5.83 12.40 -5.02
N ILE A 149 5.16 13.08 -5.95
CA ILE A 149 3.86 13.69 -5.70
C ILE A 149 2.79 12.70 -6.16
N LYS A 150 2.01 12.17 -5.21
CA LYS A 150 0.92 11.21 -5.44
C LYS A 150 -0.41 11.94 -5.34
N SER A 151 -1.14 12.03 -6.46
CA SER A 151 -2.52 12.52 -6.50
C SER A 151 -3.50 11.37 -6.30
N LYS A 152 -4.48 11.55 -5.41
CA LYS A 152 -5.48 10.55 -5.07
C LYS A 152 -6.84 10.90 -5.68
N PRO A 153 -7.51 9.96 -6.36
CA PRO A 153 -8.92 10.13 -6.72
C PRO A 153 -9.79 10.12 -5.45
N ILE A 154 -10.95 10.76 -5.50
CA ILE A 154 -11.95 10.62 -4.43
C ILE A 154 -12.41 9.15 -4.32
N ASP A 155 -12.84 8.77 -3.12
CA ASP A 155 -13.26 7.40 -2.80
C ASP A 155 -14.44 6.93 -3.65
N THR A 156 -15.41 7.80 -3.93
CA THR A 156 -16.58 7.47 -4.76
C THR A 156 -16.17 6.95 -6.14
N ALA A 157 -15.08 7.47 -6.72
CA ALA A 157 -14.61 7.00 -8.02
C ALA A 157 -14.01 5.58 -7.95
N LEU A 158 -13.31 5.23 -6.86
CA LEU A 158 -12.83 3.86 -6.61
C LEU A 158 -13.98 2.89 -6.30
N ILE A 159 -14.96 3.35 -5.52
CA ILE A 159 -16.19 2.59 -5.20
C ILE A 159 -16.99 2.32 -6.48
N GLU A 160 -17.14 3.32 -7.35
CA GLU A 160 -17.82 3.16 -8.64
C GLU A 160 -17.06 2.21 -9.57
N LEU A 161 -15.73 2.31 -9.64
CA LEU A 161 -14.92 1.41 -10.45
C LEU A 161 -15.09 -0.05 -10.02
N THR A 162 -15.04 -0.32 -8.72
CA THR A 162 -15.24 -1.67 -8.18
C THR A 162 -16.68 -2.16 -8.36
N ASN A 163 -17.67 -1.27 -8.25
CA ASN A 163 -19.05 -1.60 -8.58
C ASN A 163 -19.23 -1.91 -10.07
N ILE A 164 -18.59 -1.16 -10.99
CA ILE A 164 -18.60 -1.45 -12.42
C ILE A 164 -18.02 -2.85 -12.69
N MET A 165 -16.92 -3.21 -12.03
CA MET A 165 -16.38 -4.58 -12.12
C MET A 165 -17.41 -5.61 -11.68
N ALA A 166 -18.15 -5.37 -10.59
CA ALA A 166 -19.24 -6.25 -10.16
C ALA A 166 -20.38 -6.33 -11.18
N GLN A 167 -20.82 -5.19 -11.74
CA GLN A 167 -21.86 -5.14 -12.77
C GLN A 167 -21.47 -5.89 -14.04
N LEU A 168 -20.19 -5.82 -14.45
CA LEU A 168 -19.67 -6.55 -15.60
C LEU A 168 -19.66 -8.08 -15.38
N GLN A 169 -19.58 -8.55 -14.13
CA GLN A 169 -19.73 -9.96 -13.80
C GLN A 169 -21.21 -10.41 -13.80
N GLY A 170 -22.13 -9.49 -13.48
CA GLY A 170 -23.57 -9.71 -13.53
C GLY A 170 -24.12 -10.65 -12.44
N GLY A 171 -25.40 -10.98 -12.57
CA GLY A 171 -26.12 -11.89 -11.67
C GLY A 171 -26.21 -11.38 -10.22
N THR A 172 -26.38 -12.31 -9.27
CA THR A 172 -26.55 -11.99 -7.85
C THR A 172 -25.37 -11.21 -7.26
N PHE A 173 -24.15 -11.39 -7.78
CA PHE A 173 -23.00 -10.60 -7.30
C PHE A 173 -23.17 -9.11 -7.62
N ALA A 174 -23.57 -8.77 -8.85
CA ALA A 174 -23.83 -7.39 -9.24
C ALA A 174 -24.96 -6.77 -8.39
N GLU A 175 -26.03 -7.52 -8.14
CA GLU A 175 -27.20 -7.06 -7.36
C GLU A 175 -26.82 -6.80 -5.90
N GLU A 176 -26.18 -7.76 -5.23
CA GLU A 176 -25.84 -7.66 -3.82
C GLU A 176 -24.69 -6.67 -3.56
N TYR A 177 -23.70 -6.59 -4.47
CA TYR A 177 -22.58 -5.67 -4.31
C TYR A 177 -23.02 -4.21 -4.42
N ASP A 178 -23.95 -3.88 -5.33
CA ASP A 178 -24.44 -2.50 -5.49
C ASP A 178 -25.08 -1.95 -4.20
N LEU A 179 -25.75 -2.83 -3.43
CA LEU A 179 -26.38 -2.48 -2.14
C LEU A 179 -25.37 -2.12 -1.04
N VAL A 180 -24.14 -2.60 -1.15
CA VAL A 180 -23.14 -2.50 -0.07
C VAL A 180 -21.81 -1.89 -0.50
N LYS A 181 -21.67 -1.42 -1.75
CA LYS A 181 -20.42 -0.90 -2.33
C LYS A 181 -19.72 0.14 -1.46
N ASP A 182 -20.47 1.01 -0.78
CA ASP A 182 -19.97 2.06 0.10
C ASP A 182 -19.40 1.55 1.44
N LEU A 183 -19.58 0.26 1.74
CA LEU A 183 -19.16 -0.40 2.99
C LEU A 183 -17.99 -1.39 2.78
N THR A 184 -17.45 -1.47 1.57
CA THR A 184 -16.41 -2.46 1.18
C THR A 184 -14.99 -2.06 1.58
N GLY A 185 -14.86 -1.01 2.40
CA GLY A 185 -13.58 -0.56 2.94
C GLY A 185 -12.80 0.42 2.06
N PHE A 186 -13.39 0.97 0.98
CA PHE A 186 -12.80 2.02 0.15
C PHE A 186 -13.21 3.44 0.52
N ARG A 187 -14.28 3.60 1.31
CA ARG A 187 -14.72 4.92 1.77
C ARG A 187 -13.60 5.65 2.51
N ASN A 188 -13.50 6.95 2.30
CA ASN A 188 -12.43 7.82 2.78
C ASN A 188 -11.00 7.38 2.38
N SER A 189 -10.77 6.49 1.42
CA SER A 189 -9.40 6.02 1.07
C SER A 189 -8.44 7.17 0.76
N HIS A 190 -8.92 8.16 0.01
CA HIS A 190 -8.19 9.39 -0.33
C HIS A 190 -7.86 10.29 0.87
N ILE A 191 -8.70 10.27 1.92
CA ILE A 191 -8.51 11.02 3.16
C ILE A 191 -7.63 10.24 4.14
N ARG A 192 -7.78 8.91 4.21
CA ARG A 192 -7.10 8.06 5.20
C ARG A 192 -5.60 8.18 5.13
N GLU A 193 -5.00 8.09 3.94
CA GLU A 193 -3.54 8.20 3.80
C GLU A 193 -3.03 9.60 4.22
N ILE A 194 -3.79 10.67 3.93
CA ILE A 194 -3.46 12.05 4.34
C ILE A 194 -3.53 12.20 5.87
N GLU A 195 -4.66 11.82 6.47
CA GLU A 195 -4.86 11.95 7.92
C GLU A 195 -3.90 11.07 8.72
N LEU A 196 -3.52 9.90 8.18
CA LEU A 196 -2.49 9.05 8.79
C LEU A 196 -1.09 9.65 8.66
N ALA A 197 -0.77 10.35 7.57
CA ALA A 197 0.46 11.10 7.48
C ALA A 197 0.54 12.20 8.54
N GLU A 198 -0.56 12.94 8.75
CA GLU A 198 -0.66 13.95 9.81
C GLU A 198 -0.56 13.33 11.21
N LEU A 199 -1.26 12.20 11.43
CA LEU A 199 -1.19 11.47 12.68
C LEU A 199 0.25 11.04 12.96
N ALA A 200 0.95 10.48 11.96
CA ALA A 200 2.35 10.05 12.09
C ALA A 200 3.26 11.21 12.52
N TRP A 201 3.11 12.41 11.95
CA TRP A 201 3.86 13.59 12.39
C TRP A 201 3.56 13.95 13.85
N LYS A 202 2.29 13.87 14.26
CA LYS A 202 1.85 14.23 15.60
C LYS A 202 2.29 13.24 16.67
N VAL A 203 2.20 11.94 16.39
CA VAL A 203 2.48 10.90 17.39
C VAL A 203 3.91 10.39 17.34
N GLY A 204 4.60 10.54 16.21
CA GLY A 204 5.95 10.00 16.01
C GLY A 204 6.00 8.48 16.22
N GLY A 205 7.08 8.01 16.83
CA GLY A 205 7.19 6.62 17.29
C GLY A 205 7.38 5.62 16.15
N ALA A 206 6.81 4.42 16.32
CA ALA A 206 6.91 3.34 15.34
C ALA A 206 6.20 3.68 14.03
N MET A 207 5.04 4.34 14.07
CA MET A 207 4.30 4.76 12.87
C MET A 207 5.18 5.65 11.97
N ALA A 208 5.68 6.76 12.49
CA ALA A 208 6.54 7.66 11.72
C ALA A 208 7.84 6.99 11.23
N ARG A 209 8.35 6.00 11.98
CA ARG A 209 9.54 5.25 11.62
C ARG A 209 9.31 4.33 10.43
N ILE A 210 8.23 3.55 10.44
CA ILE A 210 7.96 2.54 9.42
C ILE A 210 7.19 3.09 8.21
N SER A 211 6.52 4.22 8.31
CA SER A 211 5.84 4.82 7.17
C SER A 211 6.85 5.45 6.20
N THR A 212 6.48 5.52 4.92
CA THR A 212 7.13 6.40 3.95
C THR A 212 7.10 7.83 4.47
N LYS A 213 8.24 8.52 4.39
CA LYS A 213 8.34 9.91 4.83
C LYS A 213 7.45 10.80 3.96
N VAL A 214 6.49 11.46 4.60
CA VAL A 214 5.62 12.43 3.93
C VAL A 214 6.17 13.82 4.19
N TYR A 215 6.58 14.52 3.13
CA TYR A 215 7.11 15.88 3.20
C TYR A 215 6.01 16.92 3.20
N ASN A 216 4.89 16.70 2.50
CA ASN A 216 3.76 17.61 2.55
C ASN A 216 2.47 16.88 2.18
N VAL A 217 1.34 17.41 2.63
CA VAL A 217 0.00 17.00 2.19
C VAL A 217 -0.74 18.23 1.69
N LEU A 218 -1.57 18.03 0.69
CA LEU A 218 -2.46 19.04 0.15
C LEU A 218 -3.85 18.43 0.12
N ARG A 219 -4.76 19.06 0.87
CA ARG A 219 -6.18 18.71 0.93
C ARG A 219 -6.98 19.95 0.58
N ASN A 220 -7.79 19.86 -0.47
CA ASN A 220 -8.76 20.88 -0.83
C ASN A 220 -10.08 20.22 -1.22
N ASP A 221 -10.96 20.07 -0.23
CA ASP A 221 -12.25 19.41 -0.39
C ASP A 221 -13.15 20.11 -1.43
N SER A 222 -13.09 21.45 -1.51
CA SER A 222 -13.90 22.23 -2.46
C SER A 222 -13.53 21.98 -3.92
N GLN A 223 -12.26 21.61 -4.17
CA GLN A 223 -11.73 21.30 -5.49
C GLN A 223 -11.48 19.79 -5.68
N GLN A 224 -11.86 18.96 -4.70
CA GLN A 224 -11.62 17.52 -4.67
C GLN A 224 -10.16 17.14 -4.96
N LEU A 225 -9.22 17.91 -4.40
CA LEU A 225 -7.79 17.69 -4.59
C LEU A 225 -7.16 17.13 -3.32
N TYR A 226 -6.56 15.95 -3.46
CA TYR A 226 -5.93 15.20 -2.38
C TYR A 226 -4.58 14.72 -2.87
N THR A 227 -3.51 15.22 -2.26
CA THR A 227 -2.16 14.98 -2.75
C THR A 227 -1.18 14.79 -1.60
N LEU A 228 -0.27 13.85 -1.75
CA LEU A 228 0.86 13.66 -0.85
C LEU A 228 2.17 13.91 -1.60
N CYS A 229 3.11 14.60 -0.96
CA CYS A 229 4.50 14.66 -1.37
C CYS A 229 5.30 13.71 -0.47
N LEU A 230 5.85 12.66 -1.08
CA LEU A 230 6.46 11.52 -0.43
C LEU A 230 7.96 11.49 -0.72
N GLU A 231 8.75 10.89 0.17
CA GLU A 231 10.09 10.44 -0.21
C GLU A 231 10.06 9.53 -1.41
N TYR A 232 11.05 9.69 -2.27
CA TYR A 232 11.24 8.80 -3.38
C TYR A 232 11.98 7.54 -2.94
N LEU A 233 11.38 6.38 -3.21
CA LEU A 233 11.91 5.06 -2.90
C LEU A 233 12.32 4.40 -4.23
N ASP A 234 13.60 4.08 -4.38
CA ASP A 234 14.11 3.45 -5.61
C ASP A 234 15.35 2.58 -5.31
N PRO A 235 15.30 1.25 -5.56
CA PRO A 235 16.45 0.38 -5.40
C PRO A 235 17.71 0.86 -6.14
N ALA A 236 17.57 1.54 -7.29
CA ALA A 236 18.72 2.04 -8.06
C ALA A 236 19.47 3.17 -7.35
N MET A 237 18.82 3.88 -6.41
CA MET A 237 19.47 4.85 -5.52
C MET A 237 20.12 4.20 -4.30
N GLY A 238 19.98 2.88 -4.12
CA GLY A 238 20.52 2.16 -2.97
C GLY A 238 19.87 2.52 -1.63
N ASN A 239 18.70 3.16 -1.64
CA ASN A 239 18.00 3.60 -0.43
C ASN A 239 17.01 2.54 0.11
N ILE A 240 16.64 1.57 -0.71
CA ILE A 240 15.72 0.48 -0.35
C ILE A 240 16.10 -0.85 -1.01
N THR A 241 15.52 -1.94 -0.52
CA THR A 241 15.47 -3.26 -1.15
C THR A 241 14.03 -3.81 -1.11
N HIS A 242 13.75 -4.93 -1.80
CA HIS A 242 12.46 -5.64 -1.80
C HIS A 242 11.25 -4.93 -2.43
N MET A 243 11.37 -3.70 -2.94
CA MET A 243 10.26 -3.01 -3.59
C MET A 243 9.74 -3.79 -4.80
N ASN A 244 8.41 -3.86 -4.95
CA ASN A 244 7.72 -4.58 -6.02
C ASN A 244 8.15 -6.06 -6.17
N SER A 245 8.56 -6.70 -5.06
CA SER A 245 9.09 -8.07 -5.08
C SER A 245 8.02 -9.18 -5.11
N THR A 246 6.81 -8.87 -5.54
CA THR A 246 5.65 -9.75 -5.33
C THR A 246 5.72 -11.04 -6.13
N ASP A 247 6.17 -11.00 -7.37
CA ASP A 247 6.25 -12.19 -8.23
C ASP A 247 7.40 -13.12 -7.77
N GLN A 248 8.48 -12.54 -7.26
CA GLN A 248 9.71 -13.16 -6.80
C GLN A 248 9.82 -13.23 -5.25
N ALA A 249 8.69 -13.11 -4.54
CA ALA A 249 8.70 -12.91 -3.10
C ALA A 249 9.40 -14.05 -2.35
N LEU A 250 9.22 -15.29 -2.82
CA LEU A 250 9.77 -16.50 -2.20
C LEU A 250 11.30 -16.60 -2.22
N THR A 251 11.95 -15.92 -3.18
CA THR A 251 13.41 -15.89 -3.29
C THR A 251 14.00 -14.58 -2.78
N THR A 252 13.21 -13.52 -2.76
CA THR A 252 13.66 -12.19 -2.33
C THR A 252 13.65 -12.06 -0.81
N TRP A 253 12.58 -12.50 -0.15
CA TRP A 253 12.42 -12.36 1.30
C TRP A 253 13.07 -13.53 2.04
N SER A 254 14.22 -13.27 2.66
CA SER A 254 14.87 -14.25 3.53
C SER A 254 14.14 -14.37 4.88
N PRO A 255 14.39 -15.44 5.65
CA PRO A 255 13.87 -15.55 7.01
C PRO A 255 14.18 -14.33 7.89
N ASP A 256 15.39 -13.77 7.78
CA ASP A 256 15.81 -12.60 8.56
C ASP A 256 15.02 -11.34 8.16
N ASP A 257 14.72 -11.17 6.86
CA ASP A 257 13.88 -10.09 6.35
C ASP A 257 12.45 -10.20 6.89
N ILE A 258 11.89 -11.42 6.91
CA ILE A 258 10.56 -11.69 7.46
C ILE A 258 10.54 -11.38 8.97
N HIS A 259 11.55 -11.78 9.73
CA HIS A 259 11.66 -11.43 11.16
C HIS A 259 11.75 -9.92 11.35
N LEU A 260 12.56 -9.22 10.55
CA LEU A 260 12.70 -7.78 10.61
C LEU A 260 11.37 -7.06 10.34
N ALA A 261 10.67 -7.42 9.27
CA ALA A 261 9.37 -6.85 8.92
C ALA A 261 8.34 -7.08 10.04
N LEU A 262 8.26 -8.30 10.58
CA LEU A 262 7.33 -8.63 11.66
C LEU A 262 7.67 -7.93 12.98
N ARG A 263 8.95 -7.73 13.29
CA ARG A 263 9.41 -6.98 14.47
C ARG A 263 8.98 -5.52 14.38
N ASP A 264 9.21 -4.89 13.24
CA ASP A 264 8.90 -3.48 13.02
C ASP A 264 7.39 -3.25 12.95
N LEU A 265 6.65 -4.14 12.28
CA LEU A 265 5.19 -4.16 12.29
C LEU A 265 4.62 -4.34 13.71
N ALA A 266 5.21 -5.23 14.51
CA ALA A 266 4.80 -5.41 15.90
C ALA A 266 5.02 -4.14 16.75
N SER A 267 6.01 -3.32 16.42
CA SER A 267 6.23 -2.02 17.07
C SER A 267 5.13 -1.01 16.71
N LEU A 268 4.67 -0.98 15.45
CA LEU A 268 3.49 -0.20 15.04
C LEU A 268 2.26 -0.65 15.82
N HIS A 269 1.98 -1.95 15.81
CA HIS A 269 0.83 -2.51 16.50
C HIS A 269 0.87 -2.19 18.00
N ALA A 270 2.03 -2.32 18.65
CA ALA A 270 2.19 -1.96 20.05
C ALA A 270 1.86 -0.49 20.35
N GLN A 271 2.16 0.44 19.42
CA GLN A 271 1.93 1.87 19.60
C GLN A 271 0.44 2.22 19.70
N PHE A 272 -0.45 1.44 19.09
CA PHE A 272 -1.90 1.68 19.07
C PHE A 272 -2.72 0.61 19.79
N LEU A 273 -2.08 -0.46 20.25
CA LEU A 273 -2.74 -1.55 20.98
C LEU A 273 -3.47 -1.01 22.22
N GLY A 274 -4.74 -1.36 22.37
CA GLY A 274 -5.56 -0.92 23.50
C GLY A 274 -6.11 0.49 23.40
N GLN A 275 -5.85 1.19 22.30
CA GLN A 275 -6.41 2.52 22.03
C GLN A 275 -7.64 2.43 21.10
N GLU A 276 -8.41 1.34 21.19
CA GLU A 276 -9.54 1.06 20.30
C GLU A 276 -10.55 2.22 20.30
N ASP A 277 -10.97 2.69 21.48
CA ASP A 277 -11.90 3.82 21.58
C ASP A 277 -11.38 5.07 20.86
N LYS A 278 -10.07 5.32 20.91
CA LYS A 278 -9.46 6.47 20.22
C LYS A 278 -9.47 6.26 18.71
N LEU A 279 -9.17 5.04 18.23
CA LEU A 279 -9.19 4.70 16.80
C LEU A 279 -10.61 4.73 16.24
N LEU A 280 -11.60 4.18 16.97
CA LEU A 280 -13.01 4.17 16.58
C LEU A 280 -13.61 5.58 16.47
N ASN A 281 -13.05 6.55 17.21
CA ASN A 281 -13.45 7.96 17.15
C ASN A 281 -12.75 8.76 16.04
N MET A 282 -11.81 8.16 15.29
CA MET A 282 -11.22 8.80 14.12
C MET A 282 -12.18 8.66 12.93
N SER A 283 -12.91 9.73 12.60
CA SER A 283 -13.96 9.70 11.57
C SER A 283 -13.47 9.37 10.16
N PHE A 284 -12.17 9.50 9.90
CA PHE A 284 -11.57 9.13 8.62
C PHE A 284 -11.23 7.64 8.54
N LEU A 285 -11.08 6.92 9.66
CA LEU A 285 -10.76 5.50 9.66
C LEU A 285 -12.00 4.64 9.42
N GLU A 286 -11.80 3.58 8.66
CA GLU A 286 -12.77 2.48 8.59
C GLU A 286 -12.71 1.65 9.86
N ASN A 287 -13.87 1.18 10.30
CA ASN A 287 -14.01 0.40 11.53
C ASN A 287 -14.87 -0.83 11.25
N PRO A 288 -14.27 -1.91 10.72
CA PRO A 288 -14.97 -3.15 10.53
C PRO A 288 -15.57 -3.68 11.84
N THR A 289 -16.86 -4.05 11.78
CA THR A 289 -17.60 -4.59 12.91
C THR A 289 -18.35 -5.84 12.50
N ARG A 290 -18.71 -6.66 13.49
CA ARG A 290 -19.61 -7.80 13.35
C ARG A 290 -20.94 -7.40 12.67
N SER A 291 -21.50 -6.25 13.04
CA SER A 291 -22.73 -5.74 12.41
C SER A 291 -22.53 -5.40 10.94
N MET A 292 -21.40 -4.79 10.59
CA MET A 292 -21.06 -4.48 9.20
C MET A 292 -20.90 -5.74 8.35
N ILE A 293 -20.19 -6.74 8.87
CA ILE A 293 -19.94 -8.00 8.15
C ILE A 293 -21.24 -8.78 7.93
N LYS A 294 -22.17 -8.72 8.87
CA LYS A 294 -23.51 -9.29 8.70
C LYS A 294 -24.27 -8.69 7.50
N VAL A 295 -24.08 -7.39 7.25
CA VAL A 295 -24.66 -6.67 6.12
C VAL A 295 -23.91 -6.99 4.82
N LEU A 296 -22.58 -7.06 4.87
CA LEU A 296 -21.73 -7.33 3.71
C LEU A 296 -21.82 -8.78 3.20
N ARG A 297 -22.18 -9.72 4.07
CA ARG A 297 -22.14 -11.16 3.81
C ARG A 297 -22.80 -11.59 2.49
N PRO A 298 -24.04 -11.20 2.14
CA PRO A 298 -24.65 -11.64 0.88
C PRO A 298 -23.80 -11.31 -0.36
N ALA A 299 -23.22 -10.11 -0.40
CA ALA A 299 -22.35 -9.68 -1.50
C ALA A 299 -21.06 -10.51 -1.58
N TYR A 300 -20.41 -10.77 -0.44
CA TYR A 300 -19.19 -11.61 -0.42
C TYR A 300 -19.47 -13.08 -0.71
N GLU A 301 -20.61 -13.63 -0.28
CA GLU A 301 -21.01 -14.98 -0.65
C GLU A 301 -21.23 -15.10 -2.16
N ALA A 302 -21.88 -14.09 -2.76
CA ALA A 302 -22.06 -14.02 -4.21
C ALA A 302 -20.71 -13.87 -4.93
N MET A 303 -19.80 -13.05 -4.40
CA MET A 303 -18.44 -12.87 -4.92
C MET A 303 -17.64 -14.19 -4.95
N VAL A 304 -17.64 -14.95 -3.85
CA VAL A 304 -16.95 -16.25 -3.77
C VAL A 304 -17.53 -17.24 -4.78
N LYS A 305 -18.86 -17.30 -4.91
CA LYS A 305 -19.53 -18.17 -5.91
C LYS A 305 -19.17 -17.76 -7.33
N THR A 306 -19.11 -16.46 -7.62
CA THR A 306 -18.71 -15.93 -8.93
C THR A 306 -17.25 -16.28 -9.26
N ASN A 307 -16.31 -16.08 -8.32
CA ASN A 307 -14.92 -16.46 -8.51
C ASN A 307 -14.77 -17.95 -8.85
N ARG A 308 -15.42 -18.83 -8.08
CA ARG A 308 -15.40 -20.29 -8.33
C ARG A 308 -15.99 -20.65 -9.69
N LYS A 309 -17.06 -19.97 -10.11
CA LYS A 309 -17.71 -20.19 -11.40
C LYS A 309 -16.80 -19.77 -12.55
N ASN A 310 -16.14 -18.62 -12.41
CA ASN A 310 -15.31 -18.04 -13.46
C ASN A 310 -13.97 -18.75 -13.61
N ASP A 311 -13.36 -19.15 -12.49
CA ASP A 311 -12.06 -19.79 -12.47
C ASP A 311 -12.01 -20.90 -11.40
N PRO A 312 -12.54 -22.10 -11.72
CA PRO A 312 -12.52 -23.23 -10.80
C PRO A 312 -11.12 -23.85 -10.61
N ASP A 313 -10.13 -23.51 -11.43
CA ASP A 313 -8.77 -24.00 -11.21
C ASP A 313 -8.04 -23.11 -10.18
N LEU A 314 -8.28 -21.80 -10.25
CA LEU A 314 -7.75 -20.84 -9.30
C LEU A 314 -8.44 -20.92 -7.93
N PHE A 315 -9.77 -20.94 -7.91
CA PHE A 315 -10.56 -21.01 -6.67
C PHE A 315 -11.08 -22.42 -6.47
N SER A 316 -10.33 -23.29 -5.76
CA SER A 316 -10.72 -24.68 -5.55
C SER A 316 -12.09 -24.83 -4.84
N GLN A 317 -12.70 -26.01 -4.97
CA GLN A 317 -13.93 -26.33 -4.24
C GLN A 317 -13.74 -26.21 -2.72
N PHE A 318 -12.65 -26.79 -2.21
CA PHE A 318 -12.31 -26.72 -0.79
C PHE A 318 -12.20 -25.27 -0.30
N MET A 319 -11.48 -24.42 -1.05
CA MET A 319 -11.28 -23.02 -0.66
C MET A 319 -12.61 -22.27 -0.66
N SER A 320 -13.41 -22.44 -1.71
CA SER A 320 -14.69 -21.75 -1.87
C SER A 320 -15.69 -22.16 -0.79
N GLU A 321 -15.81 -23.47 -0.49
CA GLU A 321 -16.66 -23.97 0.60
C GLU A 321 -16.20 -23.46 1.96
N THR A 322 -14.89 -23.36 2.18
CA THR A 322 -14.34 -22.84 3.44
C THR A 322 -14.61 -21.34 3.62
N MET A 323 -14.46 -20.54 2.57
CA MET A 323 -14.83 -19.12 2.58
C MET A 323 -16.34 -18.93 2.83
N LEU A 324 -17.19 -19.74 2.20
CA LEU A 324 -18.64 -19.70 2.41
C LEU A 324 -19.05 -20.13 3.83
N ASP A 325 -18.40 -21.15 4.41
CA ASP A 325 -18.61 -21.53 5.82
C ASP A 325 -18.22 -20.39 6.76
N TYR A 326 -17.07 -19.75 6.52
CA TYR A 326 -16.64 -18.58 7.27
C TYR A 326 -17.69 -17.47 7.21
N LEU A 327 -18.16 -17.11 6.02
CA LEU A 327 -19.16 -16.05 5.83
C LEU A 327 -20.48 -16.40 6.53
N THR A 328 -20.94 -17.64 6.41
CA THR A 328 -22.18 -18.12 7.05
C THR A 328 -22.13 -17.92 8.57
N HIS A 329 -20.97 -18.16 9.19
CA HIS A 329 -20.74 -18.09 10.64
C HIS A 329 -19.89 -16.89 11.06
N SER A 330 -19.83 -15.87 10.21
CA SER A 330 -19.07 -14.64 10.43
C SER A 330 -19.44 -13.96 11.75
N ASP A 331 -20.70 -14.08 12.17
CA ASP A 331 -21.21 -13.58 13.44
C ASP A 331 -20.45 -14.15 14.67
N GLU A 332 -20.15 -15.45 14.67
CA GLU A 332 -19.40 -16.13 15.75
C GLU A 332 -17.92 -15.76 15.70
N TYR A 333 -17.33 -15.76 14.50
CA TYR A 333 -15.93 -15.43 14.28
C TYR A 333 -15.61 -13.98 14.62
N TRP A 334 -16.45 -13.04 14.20
CA TRP A 334 -16.29 -11.63 14.53
C TRP A 334 -16.52 -11.34 16.01
N ALA A 335 -17.35 -12.13 16.70
CA ALA A 335 -17.45 -12.02 18.16
C ALA A 335 -16.11 -12.35 18.87
N VAL A 336 -15.25 -13.19 18.26
CA VAL A 336 -13.89 -13.43 18.77
C VAL A 336 -12.95 -12.28 18.39
N LEU A 337 -13.01 -11.80 17.15
CA LEU A 337 -12.18 -10.68 16.68
C LEU A 337 -12.42 -9.40 17.49
N GLU A 338 -13.69 -9.03 17.74
CA GLU A 338 -14.06 -7.83 18.50
C GLU A 338 -13.71 -7.92 20.00
N LYS A 339 -13.58 -9.14 20.55
CA LYS A 339 -13.10 -9.34 21.93
C LYS A 339 -11.58 -9.38 22.05
N SER A 340 -10.89 -9.59 20.93
CA SER A 340 -9.43 -9.67 20.90
C SER A 340 -8.83 -8.26 20.89
N PRO A 341 -7.64 -8.05 21.48
CA PRO A 341 -6.99 -6.75 21.42
C PRO A 341 -6.78 -6.27 19.98
N ARG A 342 -7.35 -5.11 19.63
CA ARG A 342 -7.20 -4.47 18.33
C ARG A 342 -6.25 -3.28 18.40
N THR A 343 -5.77 -2.92 17.22
CA THR A 343 -4.80 -1.86 16.98
C THR A 343 -5.09 -1.21 15.62
N LEU A 344 -4.41 -0.11 15.32
CA LEU A 344 -4.24 0.33 13.95
C LEU A 344 -3.44 -0.73 13.18
N ILE A 345 -3.98 -1.17 12.05
CA ILE A 345 -3.30 -2.04 11.08
C ILE A 345 -3.13 -1.29 9.75
N HIS A 346 -2.21 -1.76 8.90
CA HIS A 346 -2.05 -1.26 7.53
C HIS A 346 -3.24 -1.65 6.64
N GLY A 347 -3.79 -2.86 6.78
CA GLY A 347 -5.01 -3.30 6.08
C GLY A 347 -4.81 -3.78 4.63
N ASP A 348 -3.61 -3.59 4.09
CA ASP A 348 -3.13 -4.17 2.81
C ASP A 348 -1.63 -4.51 2.91
N PHE A 349 -1.23 -5.19 3.99
CA PHE A 349 0.18 -5.42 4.33
C PHE A 349 0.78 -6.59 3.54
N ASN A 350 1.15 -6.33 2.29
CA ASN A 350 1.74 -7.30 1.37
C ASN A 350 2.97 -6.73 0.64
N THR A 351 3.70 -7.57 -0.10
CA THR A 351 4.99 -7.22 -0.75
C THR A 351 4.90 -6.18 -1.85
N ARG A 352 3.69 -5.73 -2.23
CA ARG A 352 3.50 -4.58 -3.12
C ARG A 352 3.62 -3.26 -2.36
N ASN A 353 3.29 -3.25 -1.07
CA ASN A 353 3.10 -2.06 -0.24
C ASN A 353 4.19 -1.87 0.83
N ILE A 354 5.23 -2.71 0.79
CA ILE A 354 6.34 -2.63 1.73
C ILE A 354 7.67 -2.87 1.02
N CYS A 355 8.72 -2.27 1.58
CA CYS A 355 10.11 -2.48 1.22
C CYS A 355 10.98 -2.41 2.48
N LEU A 356 12.28 -2.71 2.35
CA LEU A 356 13.24 -2.50 3.43
C LEU A 356 14.09 -1.28 3.12
N ARG A 357 13.98 -0.23 3.95
CA ARG A 357 14.80 0.97 3.87
C ARG A 357 16.19 0.66 4.41
N LEU A 358 17.21 1.13 3.70
CA LEU A 358 18.61 1.04 4.11
C LEU A 358 19.04 2.36 4.77
N ASP A 359 19.67 2.27 5.93
CA ASP A 359 20.47 3.36 6.47
C ASP A 359 21.84 3.36 5.76
N PRO A 360 22.15 4.37 4.93
CA PRO A 360 23.40 4.39 4.18
C PRO A 360 24.63 4.52 5.08
N SER A 361 24.49 5.00 6.31
CA SER A 361 25.59 5.20 7.25
C SER A 361 25.95 3.93 8.03
N THR A 362 24.97 3.09 8.34
CA THR A 362 25.15 1.88 9.16
C THR A 362 24.95 0.58 8.39
N GLY A 363 24.33 0.64 7.21
CA GLY A 363 23.84 -0.52 6.47
C GLY A 363 22.64 -1.21 7.12
N ALA A 364 22.11 -0.66 8.22
CA ALA A 364 20.97 -1.24 8.91
C ALA A 364 19.71 -1.16 8.06
N GLN A 365 18.90 -2.22 8.13
CA GLN A 365 17.61 -2.27 7.46
C GLN A 365 16.46 -1.97 8.40
N GLN A 366 15.41 -1.39 7.85
CA GLN A 366 14.17 -1.11 8.55
C GLN A 366 12.98 -1.29 7.61
N LEU A 367 11.86 -1.80 8.14
CA LEU A 367 10.61 -1.83 7.38
C LEU A 367 10.20 -0.41 6.95
N CYS A 368 9.81 -0.27 5.69
CA CYS A 368 9.12 0.89 5.14
C CYS A 368 7.82 0.43 4.48
N ALA A 369 6.68 0.95 4.94
CA ALA A 369 5.34 0.66 4.45
C ALA A 369 4.70 1.92 3.85
N TYR A 370 4.04 1.74 2.72
CA TYR A 370 3.40 2.78 1.92
C TYR A 370 1.99 2.35 1.50
N ASP A 371 1.20 3.33 1.04
CA ASP A 371 -0.19 3.12 0.64
C ASP A 371 -1.11 2.73 1.81
N TRP A 372 -1.15 3.61 2.82
CA TRP A 372 -1.94 3.45 4.04
C TRP A 372 -3.45 3.64 3.83
N GLU A 373 -3.93 3.67 2.59
CA GLU A 373 -5.30 4.04 2.25
C GLU A 373 -6.35 3.03 2.75
N LEU A 374 -5.94 1.79 3.05
CA LEU A 374 -6.84 0.72 3.54
C LEU A 374 -6.71 0.46 5.05
N SER A 375 -6.00 1.32 5.76
CA SER A 375 -5.82 1.22 7.21
C SER A 375 -7.14 1.27 7.96
N CYS A 376 -7.22 0.52 9.04
CA CYS A 376 -8.40 0.42 9.90
C CYS A 376 -8.03 -0.04 11.32
N CYS A 377 -9.02 -0.04 12.22
CA CYS A 377 -8.90 -0.68 13.52
C CYS A 377 -9.24 -2.17 13.42
N HIS A 378 -8.26 -3.05 13.67
CA HIS A 378 -8.45 -4.50 13.55
C HIS A 378 -7.48 -5.28 14.46
N VAL A 379 -7.62 -6.61 14.52
CA VAL A 379 -6.65 -7.47 15.19
C VAL A 379 -5.29 -7.44 14.45
N PRO A 380 -4.15 -7.39 15.18
CA PRO A 380 -2.82 -7.26 14.57
C PRO A 380 -2.45 -8.44 13.65
N GLN A 381 -3.04 -9.62 13.87
CA GLN A 381 -2.81 -10.81 13.08
C GLN A 381 -3.23 -10.63 11.61
N ARG A 382 -4.14 -9.69 11.32
CA ARG A 382 -4.66 -9.47 9.97
C ARG A 382 -3.58 -9.03 8.98
N ASP A 383 -2.67 -8.14 9.38
CA ASP A 383 -1.50 -7.77 8.56
C ASP A 383 -0.50 -8.93 8.47
N VAL A 384 -0.30 -9.67 9.56
CA VAL A 384 0.66 -10.79 9.62
C VAL A 384 0.27 -11.90 8.65
N VAL A 385 -0.99 -12.35 8.68
CA VAL A 385 -1.43 -13.45 7.81
C VAL A 385 -1.44 -13.05 6.33
N GLU A 386 -1.71 -11.78 6.03
CA GLU A 386 -1.61 -11.28 4.66
C GLU A 386 -0.16 -11.32 4.18
N PHE A 387 0.77 -10.72 4.93
CA PHE A 387 2.19 -10.73 4.56
C PHE A 387 2.74 -12.16 4.39
N LEU A 388 2.48 -13.05 5.35
CA LEU A 388 2.92 -14.44 5.27
C LEU A 388 2.33 -15.20 4.07
N SER A 389 1.11 -14.84 3.62
CA SER A 389 0.53 -15.40 2.39
C SER A 389 1.33 -15.03 1.14
N PHE A 390 2.03 -13.89 1.16
CA PHE A 390 2.84 -13.39 0.06
C PHE A 390 4.29 -13.88 0.09
N VAL A 391 4.90 -14.06 1.25
CA VAL A 391 6.34 -14.38 1.36
C VAL A 391 6.65 -15.85 1.63
N LEU A 392 5.69 -16.64 2.12
CA LEU A 392 5.91 -18.07 2.37
C LEU A 392 5.39 -18.96 1.24
N PRO A 393 6.09 -20.07 0.93
CA PRO A 393 5.61 -21.03 -0.05
C PRO A 393 4.33 -21.74 0.46
N PRO A 394 3.48 -22.22 -0.46
CA PRO A 394 2.29 -22.98 -0.07
C PRO A 394 2.60 -24.16 0.84
N GLY A 395 1.90 -24.23 1.97
CA GLY A 395 2.03 -25.30 2.95
C GLY A 395 3.22 -25.17 3.90
N SER A 396 3.94 -24.03 3.88
CA SER A 396 5.10 -23.79 4.73
C SER A 396 4.81 -24.12 6.21
N PRO A 397 5.67 -24.94 6.87
CA PRO A 397 5.52 -25.25 8.29
C PRO A 397 5.88 -24.10 9.23
N GLU A 398 6.40 -22.99 8.71
CA GLU A 398 6.96 -21.90 9.49
C GLU A 398 5.91 -20.86 9.91
N TRP A 399 4.69 -20.92 9.38
CA TRP A 399 3.62 -19.99 9.73
C TRP A 399 3.41 -19.83 11.26
N PRO A 400 3.26 -20.91 12.05
CA PRO A 400 3.13 -20.78 13.51
C PRO A 400 4.35 -20.11 14.17
N HIS A 401 5.55 -20.34 13.64
CA HIS A 401 6.78 -19.71 14.14
C HIS A 401 6.75 -18.19 13.95
N TYR A 402 6.43 -17.72 12.74
CA TYR A 402 6.36 -16.28 12.46
C TYR A 402 5.21 -15.58 13.18
N ILE A 403 4.06 -16.24 13.33
CA ILE A 403 2.94 -15.72 14.13
C ILE A 403 3.35 -15.57 15.60
N GLU A 404 4.02 -16.58 16.17
CA GLU A 404 4.53 -16.52 17.55
C GLU A 404 5.62 -15.45 17.70
N TYR A 405 6.52 -15.35 16.73
CA TYR A 405 7.56 -14.32 16.71
C TYR A 405 6.94 -12.92 16.77
N HIS A 406 5.95 -12.63 15.92
CA HIS A 406 5.23 -11.37 15.93
C HIS A 406 4.57 -11.10 17.29
N ARG A 407 3.92 -12.09 17.90
CA ARG A 407 3.32 -11.98 19.25
C ARG A 407 4.34 -11.61 20.32
N LEU A 408 5.52 -12.23 20.29
CA LEU A 408 6.61 -11.97 21.24
C LEU A 408 7.19 -10.56 21.02
N ALA A 409 7.40 -10.15 19.77
CA ALA A 409 7.85 -8.80 19.41
C ALA A 409 6.83 -7.73 19.83
N LEU A 410 5.53 -8.01 19.66
CA LEU A 410 4.43 -7.14 20.09
C LEU A 410 4.46 -6.97 21.60
N LYS A 411 4.59 -8.08 22.34
CA LYS A 411 4.70 -8.07 23.81
C LYS A 411 5.91 -7.27 24.29
N ALA A 412 7.07 -7.44 23.64
CA ALA A 412 8.28 -6.73 24.00
C ALA A 412 8.14 -5.21 23.75
N SER A 413 7.63 -4.83 22.57
CA SER A 413 7.41 -3.44 22.18
C SER A 413 6.39 -2.76 23.08
N PHE A 414 5.28 -3.45 23.39
CA PHE A 414 4.24 -2.92 24.27
C PHE A 414 4.72 -2.67 25.70
N LYS A 415 5.54 -3.58 26.25
CA LYS A 415 6.19 -3.40 27.55
C LYS A 415 7.16 -2.21 27.57
N SER A 416 7.86 -1.96 26.47
CA SER A 416 8.77 -0.82 26.35
C SER A 416 8.03 0.52 26.37
N LEU A 417 6.83 0.56 25.77
CA LEU A 417 5.99 1.77 25.73
C LEU A 417 5.26 2.04 27.04
N THR A 418 4.97 1.01 27.83
CA THR A 418 4.17 1.10 29.05
C THR A 418 5.06 1.10 30.30
N SER A 419 5.36 2.28 30.83
CA SER A 419 5.93 2.41 32.18
C SER A 419 4.87 2.04 33.23
N SER A 420 4.86 0.75 33.59
CA SER A 420 4.41 0.15 34.86
C SER A 420 3.05 0.48 35.49
N SER A 421 2.10 1.23 34.89
CA SER A 421 0.82 1.49 35.57
C SER A 421 -0.45 1.76 34.73
N LEU A 422 -0.39 1.90 33.39
CA LEU A 422 -1.50 2.57 32.66
C LEU A 422 -2.19 1.78 31.54
N SER A 423 -1.84 0.51 31.32
CA SER A 423 -2.53 -0.32 30.31
C SER A 423 -3.11 -1.58 30.94
N SER A 424 -4.44 -1.74 30.82
CA SER A 424 -5.18 -2.97 31.16
C SER A 424 -5.07 -4.06 30.09
N VAL A 425 -4.46 -3.79 28.94
CA VAL A 425 -4.36 -4.77 27.85
C VAL A 425 -3.40 -5.89 28.20
N THR A 426 -3.92 -7.12 28.13
CA THR A 426 -3.14 -8.34 28.26
C THR A 426 -2.86 -8.92 26.87
N ILE A 427 -1.59 -9.13 26.55
CA ILE A 427 -1.21 -9.85 25.33
C ILE A 427 -1.65 -11.32 25.46
N PRO A 428 -2.43 -11.87 24.51
CA PRO A 428 -2.92 -13.25 24.57
C PRO A 428 -1.80 -14.29 24.68
N SER A 429 -2.15 -15.48 25.17
CA SER A 429 -1.27 -16.65 25.11
C SER A 429 -0.95 -17.02 23.66
N SER A 430 0.10 -17.81 23.45
CA SER A 430 0.49 -18.29 22.10
C SER A 430 -0.68 -19.01 21.39
N ARG A 431 -1.42 -19.86 22.13
CA ARG A 431 -2.58 -20.58 21.60
C ARG A 431 -3.70 -19.63 21.19
N GLU A 432 -4.12 -18.72 22.07
CA GLU A 432 -5.20 -17.76 21.75
C GLU A 432 -4.82 -16.86 20.57
N TYR A 433 -3.57 -16.40 20.51
CA TYR A 433 -3.08 -15.57 19.42
C TYR A 433 -3.11 -16.29 18.08
N LEU A 434 -2.75 -17.58 18.06
CA LEU A 434 -2.83 -18.43 16.88
C LEU A 434 -4.27 -18.71 16.45
N GLU A 435 -5.21 -18.91 17.39
CA GLU A 435 -6.63 -19.08 17.04
C GLU A 435 -7.20 -17.80 16.40
N VAL A 436 -6.86 -16.63 16.91
CA VAL A 436 -7.24 -15.35 16.28
C VAL A 436 -6.59 -15.20 14.90
N ALA A 437 -5.34 -15.64 14.73
CA ALA A 437 -4.67 -15.63 13.42
C ALA A 437 -5.39 -16.52 12.40
N LYS A 438 -5.92 -17.69 12.80
CA LYS A 438 -6.74 -18.54 11.91
C LYS A 438 -7.99 -17.81 11.43
N ILE A 439 -8.69 -17.14 12.34
CA ILE A 439 -9.89 -16.37 11.99
C ILE A 439 -9.52 -15.20 11.07
N ALA A 440 -8.42 -14.49 11.35
CA ALA A 440 -7.92 -13.41 10.50
C ALA A 440 -7.51 -13.90 9.09
N LEU A 441 -6.98 -15.12 8.97
CA LEU A 441 -6.67 -15.73 7.67
C LEU A 441 -7.94 -16.03 6.86
N LEU A 442 -8.98 -16.54 7.51
CA LEU A 442 -10.28 -16.79 6.85
C LEU A 442 -10.99 -15.49 6.48
N ASP A 443 -10.89 -14.46 7.32
CA ASP A 443 -11.35 -13.09 7.01
C ASP A 443 -10.62 -12.52 5.79
N PHE A 444 -9.29 -12.55 5.77
CA PHE A 444 -8.47 -12.15 4.63
C PHE A 444 -8.87 -12.90 3.35
N ALA A 445 -9.01 -14.22 3.44
CA ALA A 445 -9.40 -15.06 2.31
C ALA A 445 -10.79 -14.66 1.76
N SER A 446 -11.78 -14.59 2.64
CA SER A 446 -13.18 -14.42 2.25
C SER A 446 -13.51 -13.01 1.79
N LEU A 447 -12.74 -12.02 2.24
CA LEU A 447 -12.94 -10.62 1.87
C LEU A 447 -11.95 -10.16 0.80
N ARG A 448 -10.65 -10.20 1.09
CA ARG A 448 -9.63 -9.57 0.23
C ARG A 448 -9.21 -10.47 -0.92
N VAL A 449 -8.95 -11.75 -0.69
CA VAL A 449 -8.58 -12.69 -1.75
C VAL A 449 -9.75 -12.91 -2.72
N ALA A 450 -10.99 -12.94 -2.22
CA ALA A 450 -12.17 -12.93 -3.06
C ALA A 450 -12.22 -11.68 -3.98
N MET A 451 -11.90 -10.49 -3.46
CA MET A 451 -11.81 -9.29 -4.29
C MET A 451 -10.69 -9.36 -5.33
N TYR A 452 -9.53 -9.94 -4.98
CA TYR A 452 -8.46 -10.19 -5.96
C TYR A 452 -8.93 -11.07 -7.10
N GLY A 453 -9.74 -12.10 -6.83
CA GLY A 453 -10.35 -12.94 -7.87
C GLY A 453 -11.19 -12.17 -8.88
N ILE A 454 -12.04 -11.26 -8.40
CA ILE A 454 -12.86 -10.41 -9.26
C ILE A 454 -11.98 -9.49 -10.12
N SER A 455 -11.00 -8.82 -9.51
CA SER A 455 -10.06 -7.96 -10.24
C SER A 455 -9.25 -8.73 -11.27
N ASN A 456 -8.83 -9.96 -10.95
CA ASN A 456 -8.03 -10.82 -11.82
C ASN A 456 -8.78 -11.24 -13.09
N ALA A 457 -10.11 -11.30 -13.05
CA ALA A 457 -10.93 -11.55 -14.24
C ALA A 457 -10.85 -10.41 -15.28
N PHE A 458 -10.43 -9.20 -14.88
CA PHE A 458 -10.24 -8.05 -15.76
C PHE A 458 -8.76 -7.78 -16.09
N LYS A 459 -7.88 -8.03 -15.12
CA LYS A 459 -6.43 -7.86 -15.28
C LYS A 459 -5.73 -8.97 -14.52
N GLN A 460 -5.24 -9.96 -15.26
CA GLN A 460 -4.54 -11.09 -14.69
C GLN A 460 -3.23 -10.65 -14.04
N VAL A 461 -2.92 -11.26 -12.90
CA VAL A 461 -1.68 -11.07 -12.16
C VAL A 461 -1.05 -12.42 -11.80
N ASP A 462 0.24 -12.59 -12.10
CA ASP A 462 0.92 -13.89 -12.01
C ASP A 462 1.12 -14.39 -10.57
N TRP A 463 1.15 -13.47 -9.61
CA TRP A 463 1.31 -13.80 -8.19
C TRP A 463 0.04 -14.38 -7.54
N LEU A 464 -1.16 -14.14 -8.08
CA LEU A 464 -2.40 -14.50 -7.41
C LEU A 464 -2.59 -16.02 -7.20
N PRO A 465 -2.34 -16.89 -8.19
CA PRO A 465 -2.42 -18.34 -7.99
C PRO A 465 -1.56 -18.86 -6.83
N ARG A 466 -0.35 -18.30 -6.69
CA ARG A 466 0.57 -18.65 -5.60
C ARG A 466 0.03 -18.21 -4.24
N VAL A 467 -0.49 -16.98 -4.14
CA VAL A 467 -1.07 -16.46 -2.89
C VAL A 467 -2.30 -17.29 -2.48
N ILE A 468 -3.22 -17.60 -3.41
CA ILE A 468 -4.38 -18.45 -3.12
C ILE A 468 -3.93 -19.83 -2.66
N SER A 469 -2.96 -20.44 -3.33
CA SER A 469 -2.39 -21.73 -2.92
C SER A 469 -1.79 -21.68 -1.52
N SER A 470 -1.13 -20.56 -1.16
CA SER A 470 -0.54 -20.36 0.17
C SER A 470 -1.61 -20.30 1.26
N VAL A 471 -2.65 -19.49 1.05
CA VAL A 471 -3.81 -19.40 1.95
C VAL A 471 -4.50 -20.76 2.08
N GLU A 472 -4.75 -21.46 0.97
CA GLU A 472 -5.49 -22.72 0.98
C GLU A 472 -4.74 -23.80 1.76
N ALA A 473 -3.45 -23.95 1.45
CA ALA A 473 -2.60 -24.92 2.13
C ALA A 473 -2.51 -24.64 3.63
N GLN A 474 -2.49 -23.36 4.02
CA GLN A 474 -2.45 -22.98 5.41
C GLN A 474 -3.78 -23.22 6.13
N VAL A 475 -4.92 -22.94 5.49
CA VAL A 475 -6.25 -23.28 6.01
C VAL A 475 -6.39 -24.79 6.21
N LYS A 476 -5.96 -25.61 5.24
CA LYS A 476 -5.94 -27.09 5.37
C LYS A 476 -5.11 -27.54 6.57
N ARG A 477 -3.94 -26.91 6.78
CA ARG A 477 -3.00 -27.27 7.84
C ARG A 477 -3.51 -26.89 9.23
N LEU A 478 -4.04 -25.67 9.38
CA LEU A 478 -4.52 -25.17 10.68
C LEU A 478 -5.83 -25.84 11.12
N GLY A 479 -6.54 -26.45 10.16
CA GLY A 479 -7.80 -27.14 10.38
C GLY A 479 -8.98 -26.19 10.60
N PRO A 480 -10.22 -26.70 10.63
CA PRO A 480 -11.40 -25.88 10.87
C PRO A 480 -11.35 -25.28 12.29
N VAL A 481 -11.68 -23.98 12.40
CA VAL A 481 -11.67 -23.24 13.67
C VAL A 481 -12.61 -23.87 14.70
N ARG A 482 -13.72 -24.49 14.26
CA ARG A 482 -14.73 -25.08 15.16
C ARG A 482 -14.33 -26.40 15.83
N CYS A 483 -13.26 -27.06 15.38
CA CYS A 483 -12.80 -28.31 16.00
C CYS A 483 -12.32 -28.16 17.45
N THR A 484 -12.13 -26.92 17.96
CA THR A 484 -11.64 -26.74 19.34
C THR A 484 -12.75 -26.70 20.40
N GLN A 485 -13.95 -26.19 20.10
CA GLN A 485 -15.06 -26.20 21.06
C GLN A 485 -15.69 -27.58 21.21
N ASP A 486 -15.80 -28.35 20.12
CA ASP A 486 -16.27 -29.74 20.16
C ASP A 486 -15.30 -30.65 20.93
N ARG A 487 -13.99 -30.37 20.87
CA ARG A 487 -12.98 -31.09 21.67
C ARG A 487 -13.12 -30.84 23.16
N VAL A 488 -13.38 -29.60 23.59
CA VAL A 488 -13.59 -29.31 25.03
C VAL A 488 -14.87 -29.97 25.55
N LEU A 489 -15.92 -30.05 24.73
CA LEU A 489 -17.15 -30.78 25.08
C LEU A 489 -17.00 -32.31 25.07
N GLN A 490 -16.05 -32.85 24.31
CA GLN A 490 -15.71 -34.29 24.34
C GLN A 490 -14.76 -34.63 25.49
N GLU A 491 -13.78 -33.77 25.78
CA GLU A 491 -12.83 -33.96 26.89
C GLU A 491 -13.45 -33.66 28.26
N SER A 492 -14.54 -32.89 28.34
CA SER A 492 -15.32 -32.73 29.57
C SER A 492 -16.33 -33.85 29.81
N LYS A 493 -16.43 -34.84 28.90
CA LYS A 493 -17.31 -36.02 28.99
C LYS A 493 -16.54 -37.33 29.17
N LEU A 494 -15.21 -37.26 29.25
CA LEU A 494 -14.29 -38.32 29.68
C LEU A 494 -13.76 -37.97 31.07
#